data_AF-A0A845GDI7-F1
#
_entry.id   AF-A0A845GDI7-F1
#
_cell.length_a   1.000
_cell.length_b   1.000
_cell.length_c   1.000
_cell.angle_alpha   90.00
_cell.angle_beta   90.00
_cell.angle_gamma   90.00
#
_symmetry.space_group_name_H-M   'P 1'
#
loop_
_entity.id
_entity.type
_entity.pdbx_description
1 polymer ?
#
loop_
_entity_poly.entity_id
_entity_poly.type
_entity_poly.pdbx_seq_one_letter_code
_entity_poly.pdbx_strand_id
1 'polypeptide(L)'
;MHAQASTSEQRKHPEITQCAGAIVAGSGGGMVGAGMPTTSDLTAQVDHAGELMRDVFGVDVTTRYNSNGRSGGAYVVTDAPGHALFSNSSIGINARVAQDGSLVFNVYASAEYLHDQALATQNGMGKYAYPELASVADALAWVQTHVKVPAPSSRGRGAV
;
A
#
# COMPACT_ATOMS: atom_id res chain seq x y z
N MET A 1 5.04 -34.84 36.41
CA MET A 1 5.31 -33.39 36.34
C MET A 1 5.73 -33.07 34.91
N HIS A 2 4.81 -32.60 34.07
CA HIS A 2 5.11 -32.20 32.69
C HIS A 2 5.35 -30.70 32.67
N ALA A 3 6.53 -30.29 32.21
CA ALA A 3 6.86 -28.91 31.91
C ALA A 3 6.13 -28.51 30.60
N GLN A 4 5.31 -27.47 30.65
CA GLN A 4 4.76 -26.83 29.46
C GLN A 4 5.86 -25.98 28.84
N ALA A 5 6.27 -26.33 27.62
CA ALA A 5 7.09 -25.47 26.78
C ALA A 5 6.20 -24.35 26.22
N SER A 6 6.45 -23.11 26.66
CA SER A 6 5.89 -21.92 26.02
C SER A 6 6.59 -21.70 24.68
N THR A 7 6.00 -22.19 23.60
CA THR A 7 6.43 -21.83 22.24
C THR A 7 5.87 -20.45 21.92
N SER A 8 6.70 -19.42 22.05
CA SER A 8 6.42 -18.10 21.49
C SER A 8 6.30 -18.24 19.97
N GLU A 9 5.10 -18.07 19.42
CA GLU A 9 4.89 -17.99 17.98
C GLU A 9 5.67 -16.77 17.42
N GLN A 10 6.80 -17.02 16.78
CA GLN A 10 7.49 -16.00 16.00
C GLN A 10 6.56 -15.56 14.87
N ARG A 11 6.00 -14.35 14.99
CA ARG A 11 5.32 -13.70 13.87
C ARG A 11 6.35 -13.51 12.75
N LYS A 12 6.07 -14.08 11.57
CA LYS A 12 6.89 -13.85 10.38
C LYS A 12 6.93 -12.33 10.13
N HIS A 13 8.13 -11.79 9.86
CA HIS A 13 8.27 -10.39 9.46
C HIS A 13 7.37 -10.13 8.25
N PRO A 14 6.58 -9.04 8.22
CA PRO A 14 5.71 -8.76 7.09
C PRO A 14 6.50 -8.63 5.77
N GLU A 15 5.85 -8.88 4.64
CA GLU A 15 6.51 -8.99 3.34
C GLU A 15 6.25 -7.74 2.47
N ILE A 16 7.23 -7.39 1.63
CA ILE A 16 7.03 -6.42 0.54
C ILE A 16 7.05 -7.22 -0.76
N THR A 17 5.99 -7.09 -1.56
CA THR A 17 5.84 -7.83 -2.82
C THR A 17 5.57 -6.89 -3.99
N GLN A 18 6.21 -7.13 -5.13
CA GLN A 18 5.88 -6.39 -6.34
C GLN A 18 4.60 -6.96 -6.97
N CYS A 19 3.67 -6.08 -7.34
CA CYS A 19 2.44 -6.45 -8.01
C CYS A 19 2.72 -6.97 -9.43
N ALA A 20 2.29 -8.20 -9.72
CA ALA A 20 2.43 -8.82 -11.04
C ALA A 20 1.36 -8.36 -12.07
N GLY A 21 0.47 -7.43 -11.69
CA GLY A 21 -0.56 -6.90 -12.57
C GLY A 21 -1.97 -7.39 -12.28
N ALA A 22 -2.93 -6.47 -12.37
CA ALA A 22 -4.31 -6.59 -11.92
C ALA A 22 -5.33 -6.46 -13.05
N ILE A 23 -6.11 -7.49 -13.34
CA ILE A 23 -7.27 -7.32 -14.25
C ILE A 23 -8.37 -6.59 -13.49
N VAL A 24 -8.69 -5.39 -13.96
CA VAL A 24 -9.67 -4.52 -13.33
C VAL A 24 -11.09 -4.86 -13.83
N ALA A 25 -11.99 -5.30 -12.95
CA ALA A 25 -13.39 -5.53 -13.31
C ALA A 25 -14.00 -4.21 -13.81
N GLY A 26 -14.53 -4.21 -15.03
CA GLY A 26 -15.07 -3.00 -15.67
C GLY A 26 -14.04 -2.13 -16.42
N SER A 27 -12.74 -2.48 -16.45
CA SER A 27 -11.75 -1.77 -17.28
C SER A 27 -11.68 -2.22 -18.73
N GLY A 28 -12.55 -3.14 -19.15
CA GLY A 28 -12.45 -3.81 -20.45
C GLY A 28 -11.26 -4.77 -20.56
N GLY A 29 -10.73 -5.26 -19.43
CA GLY A 29 -9.62 -6.23 -19.40
C GLY A 29 -8.22 -5.60 -19.25
N GLY A 30 -8.14 -4.30 -18.95
CA GLY A 30 -6.87 -3.63 -18.68
C GLY A 30 -6.19 -4.15 -17.41
N MET A 31 -4.89 -4.43 -17.52
CA MET A 31 -4.01 -4.77 -16.39
C MET A 31 -3.48 -3.49 -15.71
N VAL A 32 -3.59 -3.38 -14.39
CA VAL A 32 -3.03 -2.27 -13.60
C VAL A 32 -1.96 -2.73 -12.61
N GLY A 33 -1.04 -1.85 -12.23
CA GLY A 33 -0.02 -2.17 -11.22
C GLY A 33 1.17 -3.01 -11.70
N ALA A 34 1.09 -3.61 -12.90
CA ALA A 34 2.12 -4.42 -13.55
C ALA A 34 3.19 -3.61 -14.32
N GLY A 35 3.15 -2.28 -14.22
CA GLY A 35 4.11 -1.44 -14.92
C GLY A 35 5.54 -1.64 -14.44
N MET A 36 6.48 -1.04 -15.18
CA MET A 36 7.87 -0.92 -14.78
C MET A 36 8.20 0.58 -14.65
N PRO A 37 8.91 1.00 -13.59
CA PRO A 37 9.30 2.39 -13.43
C PRO A 37 10.24 2.84 -14.55
N THR A 38 10.09 4.09 -14.99
CA THR A 38 10.93 4.71 -16.03
C THR A 38 12.21 5.33 -15.48
N THR A 39 12.29 5.53 -14.16
CA THR A 39 13.43 6.17 -13.49
C THR A 39 13.81 5.41 -12.22
N SER A 40 15.11 5.37 -11.92
CA SER A 40 15.64 4.78 -10.67
C SER A 40 15.15 5.54 -9.43
N ASP A 41 14.95 6.85 -9.55
CA ASP A 41 14.51 7.69 -8.43
C ASP A 41 13.07 7.34 -8.03
N LEU A 42 12.20 7.08 -9.01
CA LEU A 42 10.86 6.59 -8.74
C LEU A 42 10.90 5.23 -8.03
N THR A 43 11.75 4.31 -8.49
CA THR A 43 11.95 3.01 -7.82
C THR A 43 12.38 3.18 -6.37
N ALA A 44 13.42 3.98 -6.14
CA ALA A 44 13.97 4.20 -4.81
C ALA A 44 12.93 4.79 -3.84
N GLN A 45 12.09 5.73 -4.30
CA GLN A 45 11.06 6.31 -3.44
C GLN A 45 9.89 5.34 -3.16
N VAL A 46 9.50 4.52 -4.12
CA VAL A 46 8.46 3.49 -3.91
C VAL A 46 8.96 2.39 -2.98
N ASP A 47 10.21 1.96 -3.12
CA ASP A 47 10.83 0.97 -2.23
C ASP A 47 10.94 1.53 -0.81
N HIS A 48 11.44 2.76 -0.66
CA HIS A 48 11.51 3.45 0.64
C HIS A 48 10.13 3.57 1.30
N ALA A 49 9.10 3.96 0.54
CA ALA A 49 7.74 4.02 1.05
C ALA A 49 7.25 2.65 1.54
N GLY A 50 7.58 1.58 0.81
CA GLY A 50 7.21 0.22 1.19
C GLY A 50 7.88 -0.25 2.46
N GLU A 51 9.18 0.01 2.62
CA GLU A 51 9.94 -0.30 3.83
C GLU A 51 9.36 0.42 5.04
N LEU A 52 9.14 1.73 4.94
CA LEU A 52 8.57 2.52 6.02
C LEU A 52 7.17 2.06 6.41
N MET A 53 6.28 1.84 5.44
CA MET A 53 4.93 1.38 5.72
C MET A 53 4.93 0.00 6.41
N ARG A 54 5.76 -0.92 5.92
CA ARG A 54 5.92 -2.26 6.51
C ARG A 54 6.41 -2.15 7.96
N ASP A 55 7.48 -1.40 8.18
CA ASP A 55 8.19 -1.41 9.46
C ASP A 55 7.45 -0.60 10.54
N VAL A 56 6.76 0.49 10.15
CA VAL A 56 6.00 1.34 11.08
C VAL A 56 4.67 0.72 11.47
N PHE A 57 3.95 0.10 10.52
CA PHE A 57 2.62 -0.46 10.78
C PHE A 57 2.62 -1.97 11.01
N GLY A 58 3.74 -2.66 10.71
CA GLY A 58 3.84 -4.10 10.87
C GLY A 58 2.92 -4.87 9.90
N VAL A 59 2.75 -4.38 8.68
CA VAL A 59 1.81 -4.92 7.68
C VAL A 59 2.51 -5.41 6.41
N ASP A 60 1.89 -6.35 5.71
CA ASP A 60 2.32 -6.72 4.37
C ASP A 60 2.07 -5.54 3.40
N VAL A 61 2.99 -5.32 2.47
CA VAL A 61 2.95 -4.22 1.51
C VAL A 61 3.09 -4.76 0.10
N THR A 62 2.37 -4.14 -0.85
CA THR A 62 2.60 -4.36 -2.27
C THR A 62 3.06 -3.09 -2.97
N THR A 63 4.09 -3.19 -3.81
CA THR A 63 4.52 -2.10 -4.70
C THR A 63 3.86 -2.26 -6.07
N ARG A 64 3.41 -1.14 -6.65
CA ARG A 64 2.67 -1.10 -7.91
C ARG A 64 3.20 0.02 -8.77
N TYR A 65 3.28 -0.21 -10.08
CA TYR A 65 3.60 0.84 -11.05
C TYR A 65 2.53 0.92 -12.13
N ASN A 66 2.26 2.14 -12.60
CA ASN A 66 1.36 2.35 -13.71
C ASN A 66 2.01 1.92 -15.04
N SER A 67 1.20 1.67 -16.07
CA SER A 67 1.67 1.10 -17.34
C SER A 67 2.65 1.99 -18.11
N ASN A 68 2.61 3.30 -17.92
CA ASN A 68 3.58 4.22 -18.53
C ASN A 68 4.85 4.42 -17.70
N GLY A 69 4.95 3.78 -16.53
CA GLY A 69 6.10 3.79 -15.64
C GLY A 69 6.44 5.14 -15.02
N ARG A 70 5.53 6.13 -15.08
CA ARG A 70 5.74 7.47 -14.52
C ARG A 70 5.12 7.66 -13.15
N SER A 71 4.42 6.66 -12.61
CA SER A 71 3.99 6.67 -11.22
C SER A 71 3.98 5.27 -10.63
N GLY A 72 4.16 5.21 -9.33
CA GLY A 72 4.02 4.00 -8.56
C GLY A 72 3.68 4.30 -7.11
N GLY A 73 3.52 3.25 -6.32
CA GLY A 73 3.26 3.41 -4.90
C GLY A 73 3.39 2.11 -4.13
N ALA A 74 3.54 2.26 -2.82
CA ALA A 74 3.50 1.18 -1.85
C ALA A 74 2.15 1.20 -1.14
N TYR A 75 1.52 0.04 -1.03
CA TYR A 75 0.14 -0.09 -0.56
C TYR A 75 0.01 -1.18 0.49
N VAL A 76 -0.75 -0.92 1.55
CA VAL A 76 -1.06 -1.91 2.59
C VAL A 76 -1.90 -3.03 1.97
N VAL A 77 -1.52 -4.27 2.23
CA VAL A 77 -2.33 -5.44 1.91
C VAL A 77 -3.39 -5.61 3.00
N THR A 78 -4.63 -5.23 2.70
CA THR A 78 -5.73 -5.23 3.69
C THR A 78 -6.61 -6.48 3.65
N ASP A 79 -6.52 -7.31 2.60
CA ASP A 79 -7.31 -8.54 2.46
C ASP A 79 -6.48 -9.81 2.72
N ALA A 80 -7.17 -10.92 3.05
CA ALA A 80 -6.55 -12.23 3.25
C ALA A 80 -5.76 -12.72 2.00
N PRO A 81 -4.71 -13.53 2.18
CA PRO A 81 -3.90 -14.03 1.07
C PRO A 81 -4.76 -14.86 0.12
N GLY A 82 -4.96 -14.35 -1.10
CA GLY A 82 -5.66 -15.07 -2.17
C GLY A 82 -6.69 -14.27 -2.97
N HIS A 83 -7.03 -13.03 -2.58
CA HIS A 83 -8.01 -12.23 -3.32
C HIS A 83 -7.40 -11.07 -4.13
N ALA A 84 -7.95 -10.93 -5.33
CA ALA A 84 -7.49 -10.17 -6.48
C ALA A 84 -7.18 -8.69 -6.20
N LEU A 85 -5.99 -8.25 -6.61
CA LEU A 85 -5.76 -7.21 -7.63
C LEU A 85 -6.72 -6.01 -7.67
N PHE A 86 -7.09 -5.56 -6.47
CA PHE A 86 -7.86 -4.39 -6.01
C PHE A 86 -7.97 -4.40 -4.49
N SER A 87 -7.74 -5.57 -3.89
CA SER A 87 -7.66 -5.87 -2.47
C SER A 87 -6.72 -5.02 -1.61
N ASN A 88 -5.88 -4.16 -2.22
CA ASN A 88 -4.88 -3.35 -1.51
C ASN A 88 -4.98 -1.87 -1.90
N SER A 89 -6.12 -1.43 -2.43
CA SER A 89 -6.24 -0.06 -2.95
C SER A 89 -6.37 0.97 -1.83
N SER A 90 -6.62 0.55 -0.60
CA SER A 90 -7.29 1.44 0.34
C SER A 90 -6.39 2.34 1.17
N ILE A 91 -5.09 2.02 1.28
CA ILE A 91 -4.08 2.83 1.99
C ILE A 91 -2.75 2.69 1.26
N GLY A 92 -2.15 3.78 0.80
CA GLY A 92 -0.86 3.76 0.13
C GLY A 92 -0.15 5.10 0.06
N ILE A 93 1.16 5.05 -0.13
CA ILE A 93 2.02 6.21 -0.42
C ILE A 93 2.46 6.08 -1.88
N ASN A 94 2.22 7.15 -2.65
CA ASN A 94 2.46 7.21 -4.08
C ASN A 94 3.55 8.22 -4.41
N ALA A 95 4.28 7.93 -5.47
CA ALA A 95 5.20 8.85 -6.12
C ALA A 95 4.88 8.92 -7.61
N ARG A 96 4.95 10.12 -8.20
CA ARG A 96 4.80 10.35 -9.64
C ARG A 96 5.89 11.28 -10.15
N VAL A 97 6.34 11.03 -11.39
CA VAL A 97 7.28 11.89 -12.10
C VAL A 97 6.50 12.98 -12.85
N ALA A 98 6.60 14.22 -12.38
CA ALA A 98 6.00 15.40 -12.99
C ALA A 98 6.62 15.71 -14.37
N GLN A 99 6.05 16.67 -15.09
CA GLN A 99 6.49 17.02 -16.45
C GLN A 99 7.92 17.58 -16.49
N ASP A 100 8.33 18.29 -15.44
CA ASP A 100 9.67 18.84 -15.24
C ASP A 100 10.68 17.79 -14.72
N GLY A 101 10.25 16.54 -14.53
CA GLY A 101 11.07 15.46 -13.99
C GLY A 101 11.13 15.39 -12.47
N SER A 102 10.53 16.35 -11.76
CA SER A 102 10.44 16.31 -10.29
C SER A 102 9.52 15.17 -9.82
N LEU A 103 9.72 14.74 -8.57
CA LEU A 103 8.85 13.78 -7.92
C LEU A 103 7.78 14.49 -7.10
N VAL A 104 6.57 13.99 -7.22
CA VAL A 104 5.43 14.44 -6.43
C VAL A 104 4.87 13.27 -5.65
N PHE A 105 4.58 13.51 -4.37
CA PHE A 105 4.15 12.47 -3.44
C PHE A 105 2.70 12.67 -3.03
N ASN A 106 1.96 11.57 -2.92
CA ASN A 106 0.58 11.59 -2.46
C ASN A 106 0.32 10.45 -1.49
N VAL A 107 -0.63 10.64 -0.59
CA VAL A 107 -1.25 9.51 0.12
C VAL A 107 -2.53 9.13 -0.62
N TYR A 108 -2.80 7.85 -0.76
CA TYR A 108 -4.14 7.36 -1.07
C TYR A 108 -4.72 6.75 0.20
N ALA A 109 -5.89 7.19 0.63
CA ALA A 109 -6.63 6.55 1.72
C ALA A 109 -8.14 6.57 1.46
N SER A 110 -8.77 5.38 1.35
CA SER A 110 -10.23 5.28 1.23
C SER A 110 -10.91 5.82 2.48
N ALA A 111 -12.09 6.43 2.31
CA ALA A 111 -12.81 7.11 3.39
C ALA A 111 -13.03 6.24 4.64
N GLU A 112 -13.28 4.94 4.47
CA GLU A 112 -13.51 4.00 5.57
C GLU A 112 -12.30 3.85 6.52
N TYR A 113 -11.08 4.02 5.99
CA TYR A 113 -9.84 3.94 6.76
C TYR A 113 -9.43 5.28 7.35
N LEU A 114 -10.13 6.39 7.10
CA LEU A 114 -9.81 7.67 7.70
C LEU A 114 -10.37 7.77 9.12
N HIS A 115 -9.61 8.38 10.04
CA HIS A 115 -10.13 8.84 11.33
C HIS A 115 -11.23 9.89 11.14
N ASP A 116 -11.00 10.84 10.24
CA ASP A 116 -11.98 11.84 9.80
C ASP A 116 -12.33 11.63 8.33
N GLN A 117 -13.57 11.21 8.07
CA GLN A 117 -14.05 10.97 6.69
C GLN A 117 -14.18 12.25 5.87
N ALA A 118 -14.22 13.43 6.49
CA ALA A 118 -14.28 14.71 5.77
C ALA A 118 -13.02 14.97 4.93
N LEU A 119 -11.89 14.33 5.26
CA LEU A 119 -10.65 14.39 4.49
C LEU A 119 -10.75 13.67 3.13
N ALA A 120 -11.76 12.81 2.93
CA ALA A 120 -12.01 12.14 1.67
C ALA A 120 -12.72 13.06 0.66
N THR A 121 -11.95 13.97 0.06
CA THR A 121 -12.48 14.98 -0.87
C THR A 121 -12.51 14.52 -2.34
N GLN A 122 -11.84 13.42 -2.68
CA GLN A 122 -11.79 12.91 -4.04
C GLN A 122 -12.88 11.87 -4.31
N ASN A 123 -13.31 11.76 -5.57
CA ASN A 123 -14.27 10.78 -6.04
C ASN A 123 -13.67 9.96 -7.18
N GLY A 124 -13.76 8.63 -7.09
CA GLY A 124 -13.32 7.67 -8.10
C GLY A 124 -14.20 6.42 -8.04
N MET A 125 -13.60 5.24 -7.82
CA MET A 125 -14.34 4.02 -7.47
C MET A 125 -14.90 4.03 -6.02
N GLY A 126 -14.68 5.13 -5.30
CA GLY A 126 -15.14 5.40 -3.93
C GLY A 126 -14.67 6.81 -3.52
N LYS A 127 -15.04 7.25 -2.31
CA LYS A 127 -14.47 8.46 -1.70
C LYS A 127 -13.11 8.16 -1.09
N TYR A 128 -12.14 9.03 -1.35
CA TYR A 128 -10.78 8.87 -0.82
C TYR A 128 -10.10 10.22 -0.57
N ALA A 129 -9.12 10.21 0.32
CA ALA A 129 -8.18 11.30 0.52
C ALA A 129 -7.00 11.14 -0.44
N TYR A 130 -6.56 12.25 -1.03
CA TYR A 130 -5.41 12.29 -1.94
C TYR A 130 -4.56 13.56 -1.76
N PRO A 131 -4.06 13.86 -0.55
CA PRO A 131 -3.23 15.03 -0.33
C PRO A 131 -1.91 14.91 -1.09
N GLU A 132 -1.40 16.04 -1.56
CA GLU A 132 -0.04 16.15 -2.10
C GLU A 132 0.91 16.61 -0.99
N LEU A 133 2.07 15.96 -0.89
CA LEU A 133 3.01 16.12 0.22
C LEU A 133 4.44 16.25 -0.33
N ALA A 134 5.33 16.82 0.48
CA ALA A 134 6.67 17.17 0.04
C ALA A 134 7.62 15.96 -0.05
N SER A 135 7.34 14.87 0.68
CA SER A 135 8.20 13.69 0.72
C SER A 135 7.44 12.41 1.13
N VAL A 136 8.10 11.26 0.96
CA VAL A 136 7.63 9.98 1.52
C VAL A 136 7.51 10.02 3.04
N ALA A 137 8.42 10.72 3.74
CA ALA A 137 8.37 10.85 5.19
C ALA A 137 7.15 11.67 5.66
N ASP A 138 6.83 12.75 4.96
CA ASP A 138 5.62 13.55 5.24
C ASP A 138 4.35 12.74 4.93
N ALA A 139 4.38 11.94 3.87
CA ALA A 139 3.30 11.01 3.54
C ALA A 139 3.08 9.96 4.63
N LEU A 140 4.16 9.36 5.16
CA LEU A 140 4.07 8.45 6.28
C LEU A 140 3.47 9.14 7.53
N ALA A 141 3.98 10.32 7.88
CA ALA A 141 3.49 11.08 9.05
C ALA A 141 1.99 11.41 8.91
N TRP A 142 1.55 11.75 7.70
CA TRP A 142 0.14 11.96 7.41
C TRP A 142 -0.68 10.69 7.61
N VAL A 143 -0.21 9.53 7.09
CA VAL A 143 -0.89 8.24 7.29
C VAL A 143 -1.00 7.91 8.78
N GLN A 144 0.07 8.06 9.55
CA GLN A 144 0.08 7.80 11.00
C GLN A 144 -0.95 8.66 11.76
N THR A 145 -1.17 9.88 11.30
CA THR A 145 -2.07 10.84 11.96
C THR A 145 -3.54 10.63 11.58
N HIS A 146 -3.81 10.26 10.32
CA HIS A 146 -5.15 10.34 9.75
C HIS A 146 -5.77 8.99 9.38
N VAL A 147 -5.00 7.90 9.38
CA VAL A 147 -5.44 6.61 8.84
C VAL A 147 -5.45 5.51 9.90
N LYS A 148 -6.57 4.79 9.97
CA LYS A 148 -6.78 3.54 10.69
C LYS A 148 -6.15 2.38 9.90
N VAL A 149 -4.85 2.19 10.04
CA VAL A 149 -4.18 1.04 9.39
C VAL A 149 -4.64 -0.26 10.07
N PRO A 150 -5.21 -1.23 9.32
CA PRO A 150 -5.63 -2.50 9.90
C PRO A 150 -4.45 -3.24 10.54
N ALA A 151 -4.71 -3.90 11.66
CA ALA A 151 -3.72 -4.80 12.25
C ALA A 151 -3.39 -5.91 11.23
N PRO A 152 -2.14 -6.40 11.20
CA PRO A 152 -1.78 -7.52 10.34
C PRO A 152 -2.72 -8.69 10.63
N SER A 153 -3.31 -9.26 9.58
CA SER A 153 -4.11 -10.47 9.74
C SER A 153 -3.22 -11.52 10.41
N SER A 154 -3.56 -11.91 11.64
CA SER A 154 -2.93 -13.07 12.27
C SER A 154 -3.21 -14.21 11.31
N ARG A 155 -2.17 -14.71 10.62
CA ARG A 155 -2.31 -15.85 9.71
C ARG A 155 -2.88 -17.00 10.54
N GLY A 156 -4.21 -17.16 10.51
CA GLY A 156 -4.86 -18.33 11.06
C GLY A 156 -4.35 -19.49 10.23
N ARG A 157 -3.63 -20.42 10.87
CA ARG A 157 -3.47 -21.76 10.31
C ARG A 157 -4.87 -22.37 10.28
N GLY A 158 -5.59 -22.13 9.18
CA GLY A 158 -6.69 -22.97 8.75
C GLY A 158 -6.11 -24.30 8.28
N ALA A 159 -6.63 -25.36 8.86
CA ALA A 159 -6.27 -26.75 8.68
C ALA A 159 -6.11 -27.19 7.21
N VAL A 160 -5.09 -28.01 6.98
CA VAL A 160 -5.19 -29.29 6.25
C VAL A 160 -4.29 -30.30 6.94
#